data_AF-A0A3D4T3U1-F1
#
_entry.id   AF-A0A3D4T3U1-F1
#
_cell.length_a   1.000
_cell.length_b   1.000
_cell.length_c   1.000
_cell.angle_alpha   90.00
_cell.angle_beta   90.00
_cell.angle_gamma   90.00
#
_symmetry.space_group_name_H-M   'P 1'
#
loop_
_entity.id
_entity.type
_entity.pdbx_description
1 polymer ?
#
loop_
_entity_poly.entity_id
_entity_poly.type
_entity_poly.pdbx_seq_one_letter_code
_entity_poly.pdbx_strand_id
1 'polypeptide(L)'
;MSVIGTKKTLNLHKYSIKVNDFLSNWKIIIPVIFTFAGIISGCIGGKGEGRLYKVVADYFTNVILARDTFSIASEFIFYLIFPAIFLIAVFFLGLSVFGSLLTNAVPLTYGYLIGCISFFLYSNYTLKGLGYCLIMIFPYGVFCL
;
A
#
# COMPACT_ATOMS: atom_id res chain seq x y z
N MET A 1 27.40 -0.25 -48.86
CA MET A 1 26.10 -0.47 -48.17
C MET A 1 26.31 -1.55 -47.13
N SER A 2 26.43 -1.18 -45.85
CA SER A 2 26.47 -2.12 -44.72
C SER A 2 25.53 -1.58 -43.66
N VAL A 3 24.34 -2.17 -43.59
CA VAL A 3 23.35 -1.88 -42.55
C VAL A 3 23.70 -2.74 -41.35
N ILE A 4 24.52 -2.19 -40.45
CA ILE A 4 24.86 -2.83 -39.18
C ILE A 4 23.64 -2.69 -38.25
N GLY A 5 22.81 -3.73 -38.22
CA GLY A 5 21.77 -3.90 -37.23
C GLY A 5 22.36 -4.39 -35.90
N THR A 6 22.71 -3.48 -35.00
CA THR A 6 23.03 -3.83 -33.61
C THR A 6 21.74 -4.19 -32.87
N LYS A 7 21.49 -5.50 -32.66
CA LYS A 7 20.51 -5.96 -31.68
C LYS A 7 20.98 -5.51 -30.29
N LYS A 8 20.22 -4.59 -29.68
CA LYS A 8 20.41 -4.11 -28.32
C LYS A 8 20.10 -5.26 -27.35
N THR A 9 21.10 -6.04 -26.96
CA THR A 9 20.95 -7.07 -25.94
C THR A 9 20.61 -6.39 -24.61
N LEU A 10 19.35 -6.54 -24.18
CA LEU A 10 18.86 -6.09 -22.88
C LEU A 10 19.71 -6.72 -21.78
N ASN A 11 20.48 -5.89 -21.07
CA ASN A 11 21.32 -6.28 -19.93
C ASN A 11 20.44 -6.71 -18.73
N LEU A 12 19.88 -7.92 -18.79
CA LEU A 12 19.08 -8.55 -17.72
C LEU A 12 19.86 -8.66 -16.40
N HIS A 13 21.20 -8.77 -16.47
CA HIS A 13 22.08 -8.85 -15.31
C HIS A 13 22.01 -7.60 -14.42
N LYS A 14 21.83 -6.40 -15.00
CA LYS A 14 21.74 -5.13 -14.24
C LYS A 14 20.42 -5.02 -13.47
N TYR A 15 19.33 -5.59 -14.00
CA TYR A 15 18.04 -5.65 -13.31
C TYR A 15 18.03 -6.70 -12.21
N SER A 16 18.67 -7.85 -12.42
CA SER A 16 18.79 -8.90 -11.40
C SER A 16 19.52 -8.42 -10.14
N ILE A 17 20.58 -7.63 -10.28
CA ILE A 17 21.31 -7.06 -9.14
C ILE A 17 20.41 -6.10 -8.36
N LYS A 18 19.65 -5.25 -9.06
CA LYS A 18 18.75 -4.28 -8.44
C LYS A 18 17.55 -4.92 -7.73
N VAL A 19 17.09 -6.07 -8.21
CA VAL A 19 16.05 -6.88 -7.54
C VAL A 19 16.61 -7.55 -6.28
N ASN A 20 17.84 -8.04 -6.31
CA ASN A 20 18.50 -8.57 -5.11
C ASN A 20 18.71 -7.49 -4.04
N ASP A 21 19.06 -6.27 -4.42
CA ASP A 21 19.17 -5.14 -3.49
C ASP A 21 17.80 -4.77 -2.88
N PHE A 22 16.73 -4.84 -3.67
CA PHE A 22 15.36 -4.62 -3.19
C PHE A 22 14.90 -5.73 -2.23
N LEU A 23 15.19 -6.99 -2.55
CA LEU A 23 14.89 -8.16 -1.73
C LEU A 23 15.81 -8.29 -0.50
N SER A 24 16.92 -7.55 -0.45
CA SER A 24 17.76 -7.45 0.75
C SER A 24 17.20 -6.44 1.75
N ASN A 25 16.30 -5.56 1.32
CA ASN A 25 15.72 -4.53 2.17
C ASN A 25 14.52 -5.04 2.96
N TRP A 26 14.80 -5.66 4.10
CA TRP A 26 13.79 -6.19 5.03
C TRP A 26 12.71 -5.16 5.40
N LYS A 27 13.05 -3.87 5.46
CA LYS A 27 12.09 -2.80 5.79
C LYS A 27 10.97 -2.68 4.75
N ILE A 28 11.24 -3.04 3.49
CA ILE A 28 10.24 -3.02 2.41
C ILE A 28 9.51 -4.36 2.34
N ILE A 29 10.21 -5.48 2.56
CA ILE A 29 9.61 -6.82 2.44
C ILE A 29 8.55 -7.07 3.51
N ILE A 30 8.82 -6.71 4.77
CA ILE A 30 7.92 -7.02 5.88
C ILE A 30 6.52 -6.40 5.68
N PRO A 31 6.36 -5.09 5.42
CA PRO A 31 5.05 -4.50 5.14
C PRO A 31 4.37 -5.09 3.89
N VAL A 32 5.11 -5.50 2.86
CA VAL A 32 4.54 -6.22 1.70
C VAL A 32 3.93 -7.56 2.13
N ILE A 33 4.62 -8.33 2.98
CA ILE A 33 4.09 -9.58 3.55
C ILE A 33 2.82 -9.30 4.38
N PHE A 34 2.80 -8.22 5.15
CA PHE A 34 1.61 -7.82 5.91
C PHE A 34 0.44 -7.43 5.02
N THR A 35 0.70 -6.82 3.85
CA THR A 35 -0.34 -6.59 2.83
C THR A 35 -0.95 -7.89 2.33
N PHE A 36 -0.13 -8.89 2.03
CA PHE A 36 -0.63 -10.22 1.69
C PHE A 36 -1.39 -10.88 2.85
N ALA A 37 -0.94 -10.72 4.09
CA ALA A 37 -1.66 -11.19 5.27
C ALA A 37 -3.05 -10.54 5.39
N GLY A 38 -3.15 -9.23 5.10
CA GLY A 38 -4.42 -8.52 5.03
C GLY A 38 -5.36 -9.08 3.96
N ILE A 39 -4.85 -9.34 2.75
CA ILE A 39 -5.61 -9.96 1.65
C ILE A 39 -6.10 -11.36 2.05
N ILE A 40 -5.23 -12.19 2.63
CA ILE A 40 -5.57 -13.54 3.09
C ILE A 40 -6.64 -13.47 4.19
N SER A 41 -6.51 -12.53 5.12
CA SER A 41 -7.53 -12.28 6.15
C SER A 41 -8.87 -11.88 5.53
N GLY A 42 -8.86 -11.16 4.41
CA GLY A 42 -10.04 -10.84 3.62
C GLY A 42 -10.64 -12.09 2.96
N CYS A 43 -9.82 -12.95 2.35
CA CYS A 43 -10.28 -14.20 1.75
C CYS A 43 -10.94 -15.15 2.77
N ILE A 44 -10.41 -15.23 3.99
CA ILE A 44 -10.96 -16.05 5.08
C ILE A 44 -12.15 -15.34 5.73
N GLY A 45 -12.01 -14.05 6.01
CA GLY A 45 -13.00 -13.25 6.74
C GLY A 45 -14.23 -12.86 5.93
N GLY A 46 -14.08 -12.64 4.62
CA GLY A 46 -15.17 -12.33 3.68
C GLY A 46 -16.14 -13.49 3.47
N LYS A 47 -15.76 -14.71 3.86
CA LYS A 47 -16.66 -15.88 3.90
C LYS A 47 -17.52 -15.97 5.16
N GLY A 48 -17.38 -15.03 6.12
CA GLY A 48 -18.38 -14.84 7.18
C GLY A 48 -17.86 -14.71 8.61
N GLU A 49 -16.59 -15.03 8.92
CA GLU A 49 -16.16 -15.26 10.32
C GLU A 49 -15.00 -14.36 10.81
N GLY A 50 -14.39 -13.55 9.94
CA GLY A 50 -13.24 -12.73 10.32
C GLY A 50 -13.62 -11.44 11.06
N ARG A 51 -13.53 -11.42 12.39
CA ARG A 51 -13.82 -10.22 13.22
C ARG A 51 -12.97 -9.01 12.84
N LEU A 52 -11.67 -9.22 12.57
CA LEU A 52 -10.74 -8.13 12.23
C LEU A 52 -11.05 -7.54 10.85
N TYR A 53 -11.32 -8.39 9.85
CA TYR A 53 -11.69 -7.93 8.51
C TYR A 53 -12.99 -7.11 8.54
N LYS A 54 -14.03 -7.59 9.24
CA LYS A 54 -15.32 -6.88 9.34
C LYS A 54 -15.17 -5.48 9.92
N VAL A 55 -14.40 -5.33 11.01
CA VAL A 55 -14.16 -4.01 11.62
C VAL A 55 -13.50 -3.04 10.63
N VAL A 56 -12.52 -3.51 9.86
CA VAL A 56 -11.83 -2.68 8.86
C VAL A 56 -12.76 -2.33 7.70
N ALA A 57 -13.54 -3.30 7.22
CA ALA A 57 -14.51 -3.10 6.14
C ALA A 57 -15.65 -2.13 6.54
N ASP A 58 -16.18 -2.27 7.75
CA ASP A 58 -17.22 -1.39 8.29
C ASP A 58 -16.71 0.03 8.47
N TYR A 59 -15.48 0.19 9.00
CA TYR A 59 -14.86 1.50 9.12
C TYR A 59 -14.67 2.16 7.75
N PHE A 60 -14.14 1.43 6.78
CA PHE A 60 -13.95 1.94 5.42
C PHE A 60 -15.29 2.36 4.78
N THR A 61 -16.33 1.56 4.95
CA THR A 61 -17.65 1.84 4.37
C THR A 61 -18.30 3.06 5.01
N ASN A 62 -18.27 3.17 6.35
CA ASN A 62 -18.93 4.25 7.08
C ASN A 62 -18.18 5.58 7.03
N VAL A 63 -16.85 5.58 6.84
CA VAL A 63 -16.02 6.80 6.96
C VAL A 63 -15.53 7.30 5.61
N ILE A 64 -15.25 6.41 4.66
CA ILE A 64 -14.64 6.76 3.38
C ILE A 64 -15.70 6.76 2.29
N LEU A 65 -16.47 5.67 2.15
CA LEU A 65 -17.53 5.59 1.12
C LEU A 65 -18.74 6.49 1.42
N ALA A 66 -19.00 6.82 2.69
CA ALA A 66 -20.10 7.69 3.08
C ALA A 66 -19.81 9.20 2.91
N ARG A 67 -18.61 9.59 2.47
CA ARG A 67 -18.31 11.01 2.22
C ARG A 67 -18.91 11.43 0.88
N ASP A 68 -19.89 12.32 0.94
CA ASP A 68 -20.49 12.93 -0.24
C ASP A 68 -19.47 13.81 -0.99
N THR A 69 -19.15 13.36 -2.22
CA THR A 69 -18.76 14.15 -3.38
C THR A 69 -17.67 15.20 -3.19
N PHE A 70 -16.41 14.75 -3.08
CA PHE A 70 -15.29 15.55 -3.55
C PHE A 70 -14.91 15.10 -4.98
N SER A 71 -14.42 16.02 -5.81
CA SER A 71 -13.81 15.65 -7.09
C SER A 71 -12.66 14.66 -6.84
N ILE A 72 -12.45 13.70 -7.74
CA ILE A 72 -11.38 12.69 -7.65
C ILE A 72 -10.00 13.33 -7.38
N ALA A 73 -9.77 14.53 -7.93
CA ALA A 73 -8.52 15.27 -7.72
C ALA A 73 -8.38 15.81 -6.29
N SER A 74 -9.46 16.34 -5.71
CA SER A 74 -9.45 16.79 -4.32
C SER A 74 -9.29 15.61 -3.35
N GLU A 75 -9.93 14.47 -3.60
CA GLU A 75 -9.70 13.27 -2.78
C GLU A 75 -8.24 12.83 -2.84
N PHE A 76 -7.63 12.79 -4.03
CA PHE A 76 -6.23 12.40 -4.18
C PHE A 76 -5.31 13.32 -3.37
N ILE A 77 -5.54 14.64 -3.39
CA ILE A 77 -4.77 15.60 -2.59
C ILE A 77 -4.98 15.36 -1.09
N PHE A 78 -6.21 15.11 -0.64
CA PHE A 78 -6.46 14.80 0.77
C PHE A 78 -5.76 13.50 1.20
N TYR A 79 -5.78 12.47 0.35
CA TYR A 79 -5.01 11.25 0.57
C TYR A 79 -3.50 11.51 0.54
N LEU A 80 -3.00 12.56 -0.12
CA LEU A 80 -1.57 12.91 -0.11
C LEU A 80 -1.16 13.81 1.08
N ILE A 81 -2.07 14.59 1.63
CA ILE A 81 -1.83 15.45 2.81
C ILE A 81 -1.66 14.62 4.08
N PHE A 82 -2.51 13.61 4.27
CA PHE A 82 -2.46 12.75 5.45
C PHE A 82 -1.08 12.04 5.66
N PRO A 83 -0.44 11.43 4.63
CA PRO A 83 0.88 10.83 4.77
C PRO A 83 1.96 11.90 4.96
N ALA A 84 1.80 13.11 4.42
CA ALA A 84 2.73 14.21 4.68
C ALA A 84 2.70 14.67 6.15
N ILE A 85 1.50 14.84 6.73
CA ILE A 85 1.33 15.16 8.16
C ILE A 85 1.88 14.01 9.01
N PHE A 86 1.58 12.77 8.62
CA PHE A 86 2.08 11.59 9.30
C PHE A 86 3.61 11.50 9.27
N LEU A 87 4.26 11.77 8.13
CA LEU A 87 5.72 11.84 8.00
C LEU A 87 6.32 12.92 8.89
N ILE A 88 5.68 14.09 8.99
CA ILE A 88 6.12 15.16 9.90
C ILE A 88 6.05 14.69 11.36
N ALA A 89 4.93 14.07 11.76
CA ALA A 89 4.78 13.54 13.11
C ALA A 89 5.80 12.43 13.41
N VAL A 90 6.00 11.51 12.47
CA VAL A 90 7.01 10.45 12.53
C VAL A 90 8.42 11.01 12.62
N PHE A 91 8.73 12.09 11.89
CA PHE A 91 10.02 12.76 11.96
C PHE A 91 10.29 13.30 13.37
N PHE A 92 9.32 14.00 13.96
CA PHE A 92 9.45 14.48 15.35
C PHE A 92 9.52 13.34 16.37
N LEU A 93 8.76 12.25 16.16
CA LEU A 93 8.84 11.07 17.00
C LEU A 93 10.19 10.37 16.86
N GLY A 94 10.74 10.27 15.65
CA GLY A 94 12.02 9.63 15.36
C GLY A 94 13.23 10.31 15.99
N LEU A 95 13.08 11.58 16.41
CA LEU A 95 14.06 12.27 17.27
C LEU A 95 14.07 11.72 18.71
N SER A 96 13.13 10.84 19.07
CA SER A 96 13.03 10.15 20.35
C SER A 96 13.21 8.63 20.20
N VAL A 97 13.77 7.98 21.24
CA VAL A 97 13.97 6.51 21.27
C VAL A 97 12.64 5.77 21.10
N PHE A 98 11.55 6.27 21.70
CA PHE A 98 10.22 5.69 21.57
C PHE A 98 9.64 5.80 20.16
N GLY A 99 9.95 6.89 19.44
CA GLY A 99 9.50 7.01 18.07
C GLY A 99 10.17 6.02 17.14
N SER A 100 11.42 5.61 17.38
CA SER A 100 12.08 4.58 16.57
C SER A 100 11.36 3.21 16.59
N LEU A 101 10.67 2.87 17.70
CA LEU A 101 9.85 1.67 17.79
C LEU A 101 8.52 1.86 17.04
N LEU A 102 7.88 3.01 17.21
CA LEU A 102 6.60 3.31 16.60
C LEU A 102 6.70 3.42 15.07
N THR A 103 7.75 4.04 14.57
CA THR A 103 7.98 4.22 13.12
C THR A 103 8.21 2.91 12.39
N ASN A 104 8.77 1.89 13.05
CA ASN A 104 8.90 0.56 12.48
C ASN A 104 7.59 -0.26 12.53
N ALA A 105 6.69 0.04 13.47
CA ALA A 105 5.42 -0.66 13.61
C ALA A 105 4.33 -0.16 12.65
N VAL A 106 4.38 1.12 12.26
CA VAL A 106 3.33 1.73 11.42
C VAL A 106 3.27 1.13 10.00
N PRO A 107 4.38 0.88 9.29
CA PRO A 107 4.33 0.22 7.99
C PRO A 107 3.66 -1.16 8.05
N LEU A 108 3.80 -1.88 9.17
CA LEU A 108 3.19 -3.21 9.37
C LEU A 108 1.67 -3.13 9.48
N THR A 109 1.18 -2.26 10.37
CA THR A 109 -0.26 -2.08 10.58
C THR A 109 -0.91 -1.50 9.33
N TYR A 110 -0.21 -0.58 8.66
CA TYR A 110 -0.69 0.03 7.43
C TYR A 110 -0.76 -0.97 6.26
N GLY A 111 0.28 -1.79 6.07
CA GLY A 111 0.26 -2.86 5.07
C GLY A 111 -0.93 -3.80 5.23
N TYR A 112 -1.18 -4.27 6.45
CA TYR A 112 -2.34 -5.12 6.75
C TYR A 112 -3.68 -4.44 6.44
N LEU A 113 -3.86 -3.18 6.82
CA LEU A 113 -5.08 -2.41 6.55
C LEU A 113 -5.32 -2.24 5.04
N ILE A 114 -4.28 -1.88 4.27
CA ILE A 114 -4.40 -1.79 2.80
C ILE A 114 -4.82 -3.14 2.24
N GLY A 115 -4.21 -4.23 2.67
CA GLY A 115 -4.54 -5.57 2.18
C GLY A 115 -6.02 -5.94 2.38
N CYS A 116 -6.58 -5.60 3.54
CA CYS A 116 -8.00 -5.80 3.83
C CYS A 116 -8.91 -4.96 2.92
N ILE A 117 -8.57 -3.67 2.74
CA ILE A 117 -9.33 -2.73 1.91
C ILE A 117 -9.27 -3.13 0.44
N SER A 118 -8.09 -3.54 -0.04
CA SER A 118 -7.90 -4.03 -1.42
C SER A 118 -8.76 -5.24 -1.71
N PHE A 119 -8.83 -6.20 -0.78
CA PHE A 119 -9.73 -7.34 -0.92
C PHE A 119 -11.21 -6.93 -0.91
N PHE A 120 -11.61 -6.05 0.02
CA PHE A 120 -12.99 -5.54 0.09
C PHE A 120 -13.43 -4.84 -1.21
N LEU A 121 -12.59 -3.95 -1.74
CA LEU A 121 -12.86 -3.24 -2.99
C LEU A 121 -12.91 -4.19 -4.19
N TYR A 122 -12.02 -5.18 -4.23
CA TYR A 122 -12.06 -6.22 -5.27
C TYR A 122 -13.35 -7.04 -5.18
N SER A 123 -13.76 -7.45 -3.99
CA SER A 123 -14.96 -8.28 -3.79
C SER A 123 -16.25 -7.56 -4.15
N ASN A 124 -16.34 -6.24 -3.91
CA ASN A 124 -17.56 -5.46 -4.16
C ASN A 124 -17.60 -4.80 -5.56
N TYR A 125 -16.44 -4.37 -6.08
CA TYR A 125 -16.35 -3.56 -7.30
C TYR A 125 -15.43 -4.15 -8.37
N THR A 126 -14.91 -5.37 -8.16
CA THR A 126 -14.06 -6.12 -9.11
C THR A 126 -12.94 -5.27 -9.70
N LEU A 127 -12.97 -5.00 -11.01
CA LEU A 127 -11.94 -4.27 -11.75
C LEU A 127 -11.89 -2.78 -11.37
N LYS A 128 -13.05 -2.16 -11.11
CA LYS A 128 -13.11 -0.75 -10.71
C LYS A 128 -12.51 -0.54 -9.32
N GLY A 129 -12.74 -1.50 -8.42
CA GLY A 129 -12.15 -1.51 -7.08
C GLY A 129 -10.63 -1.63 -7.12
N LEU A 130 -10.10 -2.53 -7.95
CA LEU A 130 -8.64 -2.65 -8.19
C LEU A 130 -8.04 -1.37 -8.76
N GLY A 131 -8.72 -0.73 -9.71
CA GLY A 131 -8.30 0.56 -10.27
C GLY A 131 -8.22 1.66 -9.19
N TYR A 132 -9.22 1.72 -8.30
CA TYR A 132 -9.20 2.65 -7.17
C TYR A 132 -8.04 2.37 -6.21
N CYS A 133 -7.76 1.10 -5.89
CA CYS A 133 -6.59 0.75 -5.07
C CYS A 133 -5.27 1.20 -5.69
N LEU A 134 -5.10 0.99 -7.00
CA LEU A 134 -3.88 1.35 -7.72
C LEU A 134 -3.62 2.85 -7.79
N ILE A 135 -4.68 3.64 -7.97
CA ILE A 135 -4.57 5.08 -8.21
C ILE A 135 -4.59 5.87 -6.89
N MET A 136 -5.38 5.44 -5.92
CA MET A 136 -5.63 6.22 -4.70
C MET A 136 -4.88 5.66 -3.47
N ILE A 137 -4.85 4.33 -3.32
CA ILE A 137 -4.42 3.69 -2.06
C ILE A 137 -2.94 3.29 -2.10
N PHE A 138 -2.43 2.73 -3.21
CA PHE A 138 -1.03 2.31 -3.30
C PHE A 138 -0.03 3.47 -3.34
N PRO A 139 -0.28 4.61 -4.02
CA PRO A 139 0.63 5.74 -3.94
C PRO A 139 0.79 6.26 -2.51
N TYR A 140 -0.32 6.31 -1.75
CA TYR A 140 -0.28 6.58 -0.31
C TYR A 140 0.61 5.55 0.40
N GLY A 141 0.38 4.26 0.16
CA GLY A 141 1.11 3.17 0.81
C GLY A 141 2.61 3.31 0.65
N VAL A 142 3.09 3.73 -0.53
CA VAL A 142 4.51 3.95 -0.81
C VAL A 142 5.10 5.14 -0.04
N PHE A 143 4.32 6.17 0.28
CA PHE A 143 4.82 7.33 1.05
C PHE A 143 4.89 7.10 2.56
N CYS A 144 4.16 6.11 3.09
CA CYS A 144 4.17 5.74 4.51
C CYS A 144 5.14 4.58 4.85
N LEU A 145 5.87 4.08 3.86
CA LEU A 145 6.74 2.89 3.89
C LEU A 145 8.21 3.30 3.82
#